data_AF-A0AAU1Y2U9-F1
#
_entry.id   AF-A0AAU1Y2U9-F1
#
_cell.length_a   1.000
_cell.length_b   1.000
_cell.length_c   1.000
_cell.angle_alpha   90.00
_cell.angle_beta   90.00
_cell.angle_gamma   90.00
#
_symmetry.space_group_name_H-M   'P 1'
#
loop_
_entity.id
_entity.type
_entity.pdbx_description
1 polymer ?
#
loop_
_entity_poly.entity_id
_entity_poly.type
_entity_poly.pdbx_seq_one_letter_code
_entity_poly.pdbx_strand_id
1 'polypeptide(L)'
;MPTHQEKEQAQEREQPRRRQARGERRIAQLLEAAASVFSSTGYTAASTNAIAREAGVSPGTLYQFFPNKEAIAIELGERLMREMREAYGEALAPVDPATPLEEAVAAAVDRFIDFNCRHPVFFTLMHGPDVPGQIAEQHDALHATLVTRVEALLAPLLDASAVDITRTAHVCVAMYKAGLELVLGREGADRDAYVQELKNVLLRYLEPLVGDRLAAGPSHTFRTPAP
;
A
#
# COMPACT_ATOMS: atom_id res chain seq x y z
N MET A 1 -17.14 -43.19 -22.99
CA MET A 1 -15.67 -43.13 -22.89
C MET A 1 -15.19 -42.06 -23.84
N PRO A 2 -14.36 -41.11 -23.43
CA PRO A 2 -13.90 -40.05 -24.32
C PRO A 2 -13.08 -40.66 -25.46
N THR A 3 -13.32 -40.21 -26.69
CA THR A 3 -12.69 -40.71 -27.92
C THR A 3 -11.21 -40.32 -27.95
N HIS A 4 -10.39 -41.04 -28.73
CA HIS A 4 -8.95 -40.80 -28.84
C HIS A 4 -8.62 -39.34 -29.23
N GLN A 5 -9.48 -38.71 -30.05
CA GLN A 5 -9.40 -37.31 -30.45
C GLN A 5 -9.68 -36.30 -29.32
N GLU A 6 -10.55 -36.63 -28.34
CA GLU A 6 -10.81 -35.75 -27.19
C GLU A 6 -9.63 -35.73 -26.20
N LYS A 7 -8.90 -36.86 -26.10
CA LYS A 7 -7.68 -36.95 -25.27
C LYS A 7 -6.49 -36.22 -25.88
N GLU A 8 -6.32 -36.29 -27.20
CA GLU A 8 -5.28 -35.54 -27.93
C GLU A 8 -5.52 -34.03 -27.90
N GLN A 9 -6.76 -33.57 -28.11
CA GLN A 9 -7.10 -32.15 -28.03
C GLN A 9 -6.96 -31.58 -26.60
N ALA A 10 -7.23 -32.39 -25.57
CA ALA A 10 -6.98 -32.01 -24.18
C ALA A 10 -5.48 -31.88 -23.89
N GLN A 11 -4.66 -32.82 -24.38
CA GLN A 11 -3.19 -32.78 -24.23
C GLN A 11 -2.54 -31.62 -25.00
N GLU A 12 -3.01 -31.29 -26.20
CA GLU A 12 -2.52 -30.15 -26.98
C GLU A 12 -2.87 -28.80 -26.33
N ARG A 13 -4.01 -28.68 -25.65
CA ARG A 13 -4.37 -27.46 -24.89
C ARG A 13 -3.63 -27.37 -23.55
N GLU A 14 -3.16 -28.49 -23.01
CA GLU A 14 -2.51 -28.54 -21.71
C GLU A 14 -1.00 -28.22 -21.77
N GLN A 15 -0.31 -28.52 -22.87
CA GLN A 15 1.10 -28.16 -23.05
C GLN A 15 1.38 -26.63 -23.07
N PRO A 16 0.61 -25.79 -23.81
CA PRO A 16 0.76 -24.34 -23.78
C PRO A 16 0.48 -23.76 -22.39
N ARG A 17 -0.55 -24.26 -21.69
CA ARG A 17 -0.90 -23.85 -20.33
C ARG A 17 0.21 -24.15 -19.34
N ARG A 18 0.83 -25.33 -19.41
CA ARG A 18 1.99 -25.68 -18.56
C ARG A 18 3.21 -24.82 -18.84
N ARG A 19 3.47 -24.49 -20.12
CA ARG A 19 4.57 -23.60 -20.51
C ARG A 19 4.34 -22.18 -20.00
N GLN A 20 3.12 -21.67 -20.11
CA GLN A 20 2.72 -20.37 -19.57
C GLN A 20 2.88 -20.33 -18.04
N ALA A 21 2.34 -21.30 -17.31
CA ALA A 21 2.46 -21.35 -15.85
C ALA A 21 3.92 -21.43 -15.37
N ARG A 22 4.79 -22.11 -16.13
CA ARG A 22 6.24 -22.15 -15.86
C ARG A 22 6.91 -20.79 -16.11
N GLY A 23 6.48 -20.06 -17.14
CA GLY A 23 6.93 -18.70 -17.42
C GLY A 23 6.52 -17.73 -16.31
N GLU A 24 5.26 -17.75 -15.91
CA GLU A 24 4.71 -16.92 -14.82
C GLU A 24 5.44 -17.16 -13.49
N ARG A 25 5.68 -18.43 -13.12
CA ARG A 25 6.49 -18.77 -11.93
C ARG A 25 7.91 -18.23 -12.03
N ARG A 26 8.52 -18.26 -13.21
CA ARG A 26 9.88 -17.73 -13.41
C ARG A 26 9.90 -16.21 -13.29
N ILE A 27 8.92 -15.52 -13.86
CA ILE A 27 8.75 -14.08 -13.72
C ILE A 27 8.60 -13.72 -12.23
N ALA A 28 7.71 -14.41 -11.51
CA ALA A 28 7.51 -14.17 -10.08
C ALA A 28 8.82 -14.30 -9.28
N GLN A 29 9.59 -15.36 -9.54
CA GLN A 29 10.90 -15.58 -8.91
C GLN A 29 11.90 -14.46 -9.21
N LEU A 30 11.98 -14.01 -10.47
CA LEU A 30 12.88 -12.93 -10.87
C LEU A 30 12.49 -11.59 -10.22
N LEU A 31 11.19 -11.32 -10.10
CA LEU A 31 10.69 -10.11 -9.45
C LEU A 31 10.94 -10.12 -7.93
N GLU A 32 10.81 -11.28 -7.27
CA GLU A 32 11.12 -11.44 -5.85
C GLU A 32 12.62 -11.21 -5.56
N ALA A 33 13.49 -11.78 -6.40
CA ALA A 33 14.92 -11.52 -6.33
C ALA A 33 15.25 -10.04 -6.60
N ALA A 34 14.56 -9.41 -7.54
CA ALA A 34 14.73 -7.99 -7.81
C ALA A 34 14.31 -7.13 -6.62
N ALA A 35 13.20 -7.46 -5.95
CA ALA A 35 12.74 -6.80 -4.74
C ALA A 35 13.79 -6.85 -3.62
N SER A 36 14.38 -8.03 -3.38
CA SER A 36 15.47 -8.22 -2.41
C SER A 36 16.69 -7.34 -2.72
N VAL A 37 17.15 -7.35 -3.97
CA VAL A 37 18.31 -6.55 -4.40
C VAL A 37 18.03 -5.04 -4.34
N PHE A 38 16.87 -4.58 -4.80
CA PHE A 38 16.52 -3.16 -4.75
C PHE A 38 16.37 -2.66 -3.31
N SER A 39 15.80 -3.46 -2.42
CA SER A 39 15.64 -3.10 -1.00
C SER A 39 16.98 -3.01 -0.27
N SER A 40 17.94 -3.88 -0.62
CA SER A 40 19.24 -3.95 0.06
C SER A 40 20.26 -2.93 -0.44
N THR A 41 20.31 -2.66 -1.75
CA THR A 41 21.35 -1.78 -2.33
C THR A 41 20.80 -0.47 -2.91
N GLY A 42 19.48 -0.30 -2.95
CA GLY A 42 18.83 0.78 -3.69
C GLY A 42 18.77 0.51 -5.20
N TYR A 43 17.88 1.22 -5.90
CA TYR A 43 17.66 1.04 -7.34
C TYR A 43 18.90 1.38 -8.17
N THR A 44 19.56 2.51 -7.89
CA THR A 44 20.69 3.01 -8.68
C THR A 44 21.87 2.03 -8.67
N ALA A 45 22.25 1.51 -7.49
CA ALA A 45 23.38 0.59 -7.35
C ALA A 45 23.08 -0.87 -7.75
N ALA A 46 21.80 -1.25 -7.84
CA ALA A 46 21.42 -2.59 -8.26
C ALA A 46 21.81 -2.91 -9.72
N SER A 47 22.07 -4.19 -9.99
CA SER A 47 22.40 -4.70 -11.33
C SER A 47 21.62 -5.97 -11.68
N THR A 48 21.37 -6.19 -12.97
CA THR A 48 20.72 -7.42 -13.48
C THR A 48 21.51 -8.69 -13.13
N ASN A 49 22.83 -8.60 -13.05
CA ASN A 49 23.68 -9.72 -12.61
C ASN A 49 23.46 -10.07 -11.13
N ALA A 50 23.31 -9.07 -10.26
CA ALA A 50 22.99 -9.30 -8.86
C ALA A 50 21.60 -9.96 -8.71
N ILE A 51 20.62 -9.50 -9.50
CA ILE A 51 19.26 -10.07 -9.53
C ILE A 51 19.28 -11.52 -10.03
N ALA A 52 20.00 -11.81 -11.12
CA ALA A 52 20.12 -13.17 -11.65
C ALA A 52 20.75 -14.12 -10.62
N ARG A 53 21.80 -13.65 -9.93
CA ARG A 53 22.46 -14.39 -8.86
C ARG A 53 21.52 -14.66 -7.68
N GLU A 54 20.80 -13.64 -7.23
CA GLU A 54 19.80 -13.76 -6.16
C GLU A 54 18.68 -14.73 -6.52
N ALA A 55 18.20 -14.70 -7.78
CA ALA A 55 17.20 -15.64 -8.29
C ALA A 55 17.74 -17.06 -8.53
N GLY A 56 19.05 -17.29 -8.41
CA GLY A 56 19.68 -18.58 -8.72
C GLY A 56 19.57 -18.97 -10.19
N VAL A 57 19.60 -18.00 -11.12
CA VAL A 57 19.53 -18.23 -12.57
C VAL A 57 20.74 -17.66 -13.31
N SER A 58 20.94 -18.08 -14.56
CA SER A 58 21.95 -17.46 -15.41
C SER A 58 21.52 -16.06 -15.87
N PRO A 59 22.44 -15.12 -16.14
CA PRO A 59 22.10 -13.83 -16.74
C PRO A 59 21.31 -13.98 -18.05
N GLY A 60 21.69 -14.94 -18.90
CA GLY A 60 20.98 -15.23 -20.14
C GLY A 60 19.52 -15.65 -19.91
N THR A 61 19.23 -16.39 -18.83
CA THR A 61 17.84 -16.71 -18.44
C THR A 61 17.08 -15.45 -18.04
N LEU A 62 17.66 -14.55 -17.25
CA LEU A 62 17.01 -13.28 -16.89
C LEU A 62 16.70 -12.45 -18.15
N TYR A 63 17.67 -12.34 -19.06
CA TYR A 63 17.50 -11.58 -20.31
C TYR A 63 16.47 -12.15 -21.28
N GLN A 64 16.06 -13.42 -21.13
CA GLN A 64 14.92 -13.98 -21.88
C GLN A 64 13.57 -13.42 -21.42
N PHE A 65 13.47 -12.95 -20.17
CA PHE A 65 12.24 -12.40 -19.59
C PHE A 65 12.27 -10.88 -19.53
N PHE A 66 13.42 -10.29 -19.21
CA PHE A 66 13.55 -8.85 -19.02
C PHE A 66 14.78 -8.29 -19.77
N PRO A 67 14.59 -7.32 -20.67
CA PRO A 67 15.69 -6.79 -21.48
C PRO A 67 16.69 -5.96 -20.65
N ASN A 68 16.26 -5.34 -19.55
CA ASN A 68 17.10 -4.46 -18.73
C ASN A 68 16.54 -4.32 -17.29
N LYS A 69 17.28 -3.62 -16.42
CA LYS A 69 16.90 -3.33 -15.03
C LYS A 69 15.61 -2.53 -14.92
N GLU A 70 15.38 -1.62 -15.86
CA GLU A 70 14.21 -0.74 -15.89
C GLU A 70 12.92 -1.54 -16.12
N ALA A 71 12.90 -2.46 -17.08
CA ALA A 71 11.76 -3.34 -17.34
C ALA A 71 11.40 -4.21 -16.13
N ILE A 72 12.41 -4.69 -15.38
CA ILE A 72 12.19 -5.41 -14.12
C ILE A 72 11.54 -4.50 -13.09
N ALA A 73 12.04 -3.27 -12.95
CA ALA A 73 11.50 -2.32 -11.97
C ALA A 73 10.08 -1.88 -12.31
N ILE A 74 9.76 -1.66 -13.59
CA ILE A 74 8.41 -1.32 -14.04
C ILE A 74 7.44 -2.46 -13.72
N GLU A 75 7.77 -3.69 -14.12
CA GLU A 75 6.91 -4.86 -13.85
C GLU A 75 6.74 -5.11 -12.34
N LEU A 76 7.82 -4.97 -11.57
CA LEU A 76 7.78 -5.10 -10.11
C LEU A 76 6.91 -3.99 -9.50
N GLY A 77 7.11 -2.74 -9.92
CA GLY A 77 6.31 -1.60 -9.50
C GLY A 77 4.82 -1.82 -9.78
N GLU A 78 4.46 -2.20 -11.00
CA GLU A 78 3.08 -2.48 -11.39
C GLU A 78 2.43 -3.58 -10.55
N ARG A 79 3.18 -4.64 -10.25
CA ARG A 79 2.71 -5.73 -9.40
C ARG A 79 2.45 -5.24 -7.98
N LEU A 80 3.41 -4.56 -7.37
CA LEU A 80 3.27 -4.00 -6.02
C LEU A 80 2.12 -2.98 -5.95
N MET A 81 1.93 -2.18 -7.00
CA MET A 81 0.82 -1.23 -7.12
C MET A 81 -0.55 -1.89 -7.22
N ARG A 82 -0.66 -3.06 -7.86
CA ARG A 82 -1.91 -3.85 -7.86
C ARG A 82 -2.18 -4.42 -6.48
N GLU A 83 -1.21 -5.11 -5.89
CA GLU A 83 -1.32 -5.72 -4.56
C GLU A 83 -1.73 -4.67 -3.51
N MET A 84 -1.17 -3.48 -3.61
CA MET A 84 -1.50 -2.38 -2.73
C MET A 84 -2.87 -1.74 -3.00
N ARG A 85 -3.32 -1.60 -4.26
CA ARG A 85 -4.67 -1.08 -4.52
C ARG A 85 -5.75 -1.97 -3.90
N GLU A 86 -5.52 -3.28 -3.95
CA GLU A 86 -6.35 -4.29 -3.29
C GLU A 86 -6.27 -4.13 -1.77
N ALA A 87 -5.06 -4.10 -1.20
CA ALA A 87 -4.86 -3.98 0.25
C ALA A 87 -5.35 -2.64 0.84
N TYR A 88 -5.15 -1.51 0.15
CA TYR A 88 -5.72 -0.23 0.55
C TYR A 88 -7.24 -0.21 0.45
N GLY A 89 -7.86 -1.07 -0.37
CA GLY A 89 -9.30 -1.26 -0.36
C GLY A 89 -9.80 -1.69 1.02
N GLU A 90 -9.11 -2.65 1.63
CA GLU A 90 -9.45 -3.18 2.96
C GLU A 90 -8.99 -2.23 4.08
N ALA A 91 -7.80 -1.63 3.94
CA ALA A 91 -7.25 -0.70 4.93
C ALA A 91 -8.00 0.65 5.00
N LEU A 92 -8.72 1.03 3.94
CA LEU A 92 -9.57 2.24 3.88
C LEU A 92 -11.06 1.89 3.84
N ALA A 93 -11.42 0.69 4.31
CA ALA A 93 -12.83 0.35 4.49
C ALA A 93 -13.50 1.46 5.33
N PRO A 94 -14.73 1.88 4.97
CA PRO A 94 -15.46 2.91 5.69
C PRO A 94 -15.45 2.62 7.19
N VAL A 95 -15.10 3.63 7.97
CA VAL A 95 -15.25 3.57 9.42
C VAL A 95 -16.69 3.93 9.74
N ASP A 96 -17.31 3.21 10.68
CA ASP A 96 -18.63 3.57 11.17
C ASP A 96 -18.58 5.01 11.70
N PRO A 97 -19.42 5.94 11.21
CA PRO A 97 -19.47 7.33 11.69
C PRO A 97 -19.70 7.46 13.21
N ALA A 98 -20.22 6.41 13.87
CA ALA A 98 -20.36 6.36 15.33
C ALA A 98 -19.05 6.06 16.08
N THR A 99 -17.99 5.65 15.36
CA THR A 99 -16.67 5.36 15.96
C THR A 99 -16.02 6.66 16.45
N PRO A 100 -15.51 6.73 17.68
CA PRO A 100 -14.75 7.87 18.16
C PRO A 100 -13.57 8.21 17.23
N LEU A 101 -13.29 9.50 17.02
CA LEU A 101 -12.22 9.94 16.10
C LEU A 101 -10.86 9.32 16.45
N GLU A 102 -10.53 9.24 17.74
CA GLU A 102 -9.30 8.62 18.22
C GLU A 102 -9.17 7.16 17.77
N GLU A 103 -10.23 6.38 17.96
CA GLU A 103 -10.28 4.97 17.55
C GLU A 103 -10.21 4.84 16.01
N ALA A 104 -10.90 5.72 15.29
CA ALA A 104 -10.89 5.74 13.83
C ALA A 104 -9.49 6.04 13.26
N VAL A 105 -8.80 7.05 13.81
CA VAL A 105 -7.44 7.42 13.43
C VAL A 105 -6.46 6.30 13.77
N ALA A 106 -6.55 5.74 14.99
CA ALA A 106 -5.68 4.65 15.41
C ALA A 106 -5.82 3.43 14.49
N ALA A 107 -7.06 3.00 14.21
CA ALA A 107 -7.34 1.86 13.34
C ALA A 107 -6.91 2.11 11.88
N ALA A 108 -7.03 3.33 11.37
CA ALA A 108 -6.52 3.67 10.06
C ALA A 108 -4.99 3.60 10.02
N VAL A 109 -4.30 4.26 10.95
CA VAL A 109 -2.83 4.27 11.00
C VAL A 109 -2.28 2.85 11.17
N ASP A 110 -2.84 2.04 12.07
CA ASP A 110 -2.36 0.68 12.31
C ASP A 110 -2.46 -0.21 11.07
N ARG A 111 -3.59 -0.16 10.34
CA ARG A 111 -3.77 -0.92 9.10
C ARG A 111 -2.74 -0.53 8.04
N PHE A 112 -2.45 0.77 7.93
CA PHE A 112 -1.49 1.30 6.97
C PHE A 112 -0.04 0.97 7.32
N ILE A 113 0.34 1.11 8.58
CA ILE A 113 1.70 0.78 9.06
C ILE A 113 1.94 -0.71 8.94
N ASP A 114 1.03 -1.57 9.38
CA ASP A 114 1.17 -3.02 9.26
C ASP A 114 1.33 -3.45 7.80
N PHE A 115 0.53 -2.88 6.89
CA PHE A 115 0.69 -3.11 5.46
C PHE A 115 2.09 -2.73 4.95
N ASN A 116 2.56 -1.51 5.24
CA ASN A 116 3.86 -1.07 4.73
C ASN A 116 5.02 -1.84 5.37
N CYS A 117 4.91 -2.27 6.62
CA CYS A 117 5.90 -3.14 7.26
C CYS A 117 5.97 -4.53 6.61
N ARG A 118 4.84 -5.06 6.11
CA ARG A 118 4.79 -6.33 5.36
C ARG A 118 5.34 -6.22 3.93
N HIS A 119 5.42 -5.01 3.38
CA HIS A 119 5.82 -4.76 1.99
C HIS A 119 6.90 -3.65 1.87
N PRO A 120 8.08 -3.77 2.52
CA PRO A 120 9.06 -2.69 2.62
C PRO A 120 9.66 -2.26 1.27
N VAL A 121 9.78 -3.19 0.31
CA VAL A 121 10.25 -2.91 -1.06
C VAL A 121 9.45 -1.81 -1.75
N PHE A 122 8.16 -1.70 -1.42
CA PHE A 122 7.29 -0.68 -1.98
C PHE A 122 7.78 0.72 -1.62
N PHE A 123 8.10 0.97 -0.33
CA PHE A 123 8.60 2.26 0.10
C PHE A 123 9.90 2.62 -0.63
N THR A 124 10.83 1.66 -0.76
CA THR A 124 12.12 1.86 -1.46
C THR A 124 11.95 2.19 -2.94
N LEU A 125 11.04 1.51 -3.65
CA LEU A 125 10.80 1.77 -5.08
C LEU A 125 10.03 3.06 -5.35
N MET A 126 9.36 3.60 -4.33
CA MET A 126 8.48 4.77 -4.45
C MET A 126 9.14 6.07 -4.02
N HIS A 127 10.09 5.99 -3.08
CA HIS A 127 10.77 7.14 -2.49
C HIS A 127 12.28 7.15 -2.76
N GLY A 128 12.79 6.15 -3.49
CA GLY A 128 14.20 6.10 -3.90
C GLY A 128 14.52 7.15 -4.98
N PRO A 129 15.77 7.64 -5.05
CA PRO A 129 16.22 8.46 -6.17
C PRO A 129 16.22 7.65 -7.48
N ASP A 130 16.07 8.34 -8.61
CA ASP A 130 16.23 7.80 -9.98
C ASP A 130 15.25 6.70 -10.40
N VAL A 131 14.05 6.66 -9.81
CA VAL A 131 12.98 5.72 -10.21
C VAL A 131 12.46 6.06 -11.62
N PRO A 132 12.21 5.07 -12.50
CA PRO A 132 11.63 5.28 -13.83
C PRO A 132 10.34 6.11 -13.82
N GLY A 133 10.18 7.02 -14.79
CA GLY A 133 9.05 7.97 -14.83
C GLY A 133 7.67 7.32 -14.80
N GLN A 134 7.49 6.16 -15.44
CA GLN A 134 6.23 5.39 -15.40
C GLN A 134 5.84 4.96 -13.97
N ILE A 135 6.82 4.65 -13.12
CA ILE A 135 6.57 4.28 -11.72
C ILE A 135 6.21 5.54 -10.92
N ALA A 136 6.82 6.69 -11.22
CA ALA A 136 6.44 7.98 -10.63
C ALA A 136 5.00 8.38 -10.98
N GLU A 137 4.57 8.23 -12.25
CA GLU A 137 3.18 8.47 -12.65
C GLU A 137 2.19 7.54 -11.92
N GLN A 138 2.57 6.28 -11.75
CA GLN A 138 1.76 5.33 -10.98
C GLN A 138 1.72 5.66 -9.48
N HIS A 139 2.82 6.17 -8.92
CA HIS A 139 2.85 6.70 -7.56
C HIS A 139 1.87 7.86 -7.40
N ASP A 140 1.84 8.78 -8.36
CA ASP A 140 0.96 9.94 -8.31
C ASP A 140 -0.51 9.52 -8.42
N ALA A 141 -0.83 8.57 -9.30
CA ALA A 141 -2.17 8.01 -9.42
C ALA A 141 -2.64 7.29 -8.14
N LEU A 142 -1.74 6.54 -7.50
CA LEU A 142 -2.01 5.93 -6.20
C LEU A 142 -2.22 7.00 -5.13
N HIS A 143 -1.34 8.00 -5.08
CA HIS A 143 -1.43 9.07 -4.10
C HIS A 143 -2.76 9.80 -4.21
N ALA A 144 -3.20 10.11 -5.43
CA ALA A 144 -4.53 10.65 -5.70
C ALA A 144 -5.65 9.72 -5.20
N THR A 145 -5.54 8.41 -5.45
CA THR A 145 -6.52 7.41 -4.96
C THR A 145 -6.59 7.39 -3.43
N LEU A 146 -5.44 7.49 -2.75
CA LEU A 146 -5.36 7.57 -1.29
C LEU A 146 -6.03 8.84 -0.77
N VAL A 147 -5.72 10.00 -1.38
CA VAL A 147 -6.34 11.28 -1.03
C VAL A 147 -7.86 11.19 -1.18
N THR A 148 -8.38 10.73 -2.33
CA THR A 148 -9.82 10.59 -2.56
C THR A 148 -10.50 9.69 -1.53
N ARG A 149 -9.83 8.63 -1.09
CA ARG A 149 -10.38 7.76 -0.03
C ARG A 149 -10.36 8.41 1.34
N VAL A 150 -9.29 9.13 1.69
CA VAL A 150 -9.25 9.91 2.94
C VAL A 150 -10.29 11.01 2.92
N GLU A 151 -10.52 11.69 1.79
CA GLU A 151 -11.64 12.64 1.62
C GLU A 151 -12.98 11.97 1.92
N ALA A 152 -13.23 10.77 1.39
CA ALA A 152 -14.48 10.04 1.63
C ALA A 152 -14.66 9.65 3.11
N LEU A 153 -13.58 9.35 3.83
CA LEU A 153 -13.61 9.08 5.28
C LEU A 153 -13.84 10.35 6.11
N LEU A 154 -13.26 11.48 5.68
CA LEU A 154 -13.36 12.75 6.37
C LEU A 154 -14.69 13.48 6.10
N ALA A 155 -15.27 13.32 4.90
CA ALA A 155 -16.50 14.00 4.50
C ALA A 155 -17.69 13.85 5.47
N PRO A 156 -17.98 12.68 6.06
CA PRO A 156 -19.04 12.57 7.07
C PRO A 156 -18.66 13.17 8.43
N LEU A 157 -17.36 13.31 8.73
CA LEU A 157 -16.85 13.78 10.02
C LEU A 157 -16.70 15.31 10.05
N LEU A 158 -16.34 15.91 8.92
CA LEU A 158 -16.03 17.34 8.82
C LEU A 158 -17.22 18.14 8.30
N ASP A 159 -17.34 19.38 8.78
CA ASP A 159 -18.26 20.34 8.16
C ASP A 159 -17.62 20.93 6.90
N ALA A 160 -18.08 20.46 5.73
CA ALA A 160 -17.62 20.93 4.43
C ALA A 160 -17.87 22.44 4.19
N SER A 161 -18.75 23.08 4.97
CA SER A 161 -18.97 24.53 4.88
C SER A 161 -17.92 25.34 5.65
N ALA A 162 -17.23 24.72 6.60
CA ALA A 162 -16.21 25.35 7.45
C ALA A 162 -14.78 24.97 7.05
N VAL A 163 -14.59 23.81 6.41
CA VAL A 163 -13.27 23.23 6.12
C VAL A 163 -13.19 22.77 4.67
N ASP A 164 -12.01 22.97 4.07
CA ASP A 164 -11.64 22.36 2.80
C ASP A 164 -11.21 20.91 3.03
N ILE A 165 -12.12 19.97 2.75
CA ILE A 165 -11.90 18.52 2.96
C ILE A 165 -10.72 18.02 2.12
N THR A 166 -10.61 18.48 0.87
CA THR A 166 -9.52 18.09 -0.03
C THR A 166 -8.17 18.49 0.52
N ARG A 167 -8.02 19.75 0.94
CA ARG A 167 -6.78 20.21 1.58
C ARG A 167 -6.47 19.44 2.87
N THR A 168 -7.49 19.15 3.67
CA THR A 168 -7.34 18.38 4.92
C THR A 168 -6.85 16.96 4.66
N ALA A 169 -7.42 16.29 3.66
CA ALA A 169 -7.00 14.96 3.23
C ALA A 169 -5.55 14.96 2.72
N HIS A 170 -5.16 15.93 1.90
CA HIS A 170 -3.77 16.08 1.46
C HIS A 170 -2.79 16.22 2.63
N VAL A 171 -3.12 17.05 3.62
CA VAL A 171 -2.28 17.24 4.82
C VAL A 171 -2.19 15.94 5.63
N CYS A 172 -3.29 15.22 5.84
CA CYS A 172 -3.29 13.93 6.52
C CYS A 172 -2.39 12.91 5.81
N VAL A 173 -2.52 12.79 4.48
CA VAL A 173 -1.69 11.86 3.70
C VAL A 173 -0.21 12.27 3.73
N ALA A 174 0.10 13.56 3.70
CA ALA A 174 1.48 14.06 3.80
C ALA A 174 2.10 13.74 5.17
N MET A 175 1.38 14.00 6.26
CA MET A 175 1.82 13.66 7.62
C MET A 175 2.02 12.15 7.78
N TYR A 176 1.09 11.35 7.25
CA TYR A 176 1.21 9.89 7.20
C TYR A 176 2.48 9.44 6.47
N LYS A 177 2.72 9.94 5.25
CA LYS A 177 3.90 9.54 4.46
C LYS A 177 5.21 9.88 5.17
N ALA A 178 5.31 11.09 5.74
CA ALA A 178 6.50 11.51 6.48
C ALA A 178 6.70 10.65 7.75
N GLY A 179 5.62 10.34 8.48
CA GLY A 179 5.69 9.44 9.63
C GLY A 179 6.07 8.02 9.26
N LEU A 180 5.55 7.51 8.13
CA LEU A 180 5.86 6.18 7.63
C LEU A 180 7.35 6.00 7.36
N GLU A 181 8.00 6.99 6.74
CA GLU A 181 9.45 6.98 6.51
C GLU A 181 10.23 6.79 7.83
N LEU A 182 9.82 7.50 8.88
CA LEU A 182 10.42 7.37 10.20
C LEU A 182 10.18 5.99 10.83
N VAL A 183 8.98 5.42 10.64
CA VAL A 183 8.58 4.12 11.20
C VAL A 183 9.34 2.96 10.54
N LEU A 184 9.49 2.97 9.21
CA LEU A 184 10.07 1.85 8.46
C LEU A 184 11.55 1.59 8.77
N GLY A 185 12.27 2.60 9.26
CA GLY A 185 13.67 2.46 9.70
C GLY A 185 13.86 1.92 11.13
N ARG A 186 12.78 1.60 11.86
CA ARG A 186 12.82 1.25 13.30
C ARG A 186 12.27 -0.14 13.56
N GLU A 187 12.52 -0.67 14.75
CA GLU A 187 12.02 -1.98 15.21
C GLU A 187 11.58 -1.94 16.69
N GLY A 188 10.75 -2.90 17.08
CA GLY A 188 10.29 -3.09 18.46
C GLY A 188 9.67 -1.83 19.07
N ALA A 189 9.97 -1.58 20.34
CA ALA A 189 9.38 -0.47 21.10
C ALA A 189 9.68 0.91 20.51
N ASP A 190 10.80 1.08 19.79
CA ASP A 190 11.12 2.36 19.13
C ASP A 190 10.16 2.60 17.95
N ARG A 191 9.87 1.57 17.15
CA ARG A 191 8.85 1.64 16.11
C ARG A 191 7.49 2.01 16.69
N ASP A 192 7.08 1.34 17.76
CA ASP A 192 5.77 1.55 18.39
C ASP A 192 5.61 3.00 18.89
N ALA A 193 6.68 3.59 19.42
CA ALA A 193 6.69 5.00 19.84
C ALA A 193 6.46 5.96 18.66
N TYR A 194 7.14 5.74 17.52
CA TYR A 194 6.92 6.55 16.31
C TYR A 194 5.52 6.38 15.72
N VAL A 195 4.97 5.16 15.76
CA VAL A 195 3.58 4.92 15.35
C VAL A 195 2.62 5.71 16.24
N GLN A 196 2.86 5.74 17.56
CA GLN A 196 2.03 6.50 18.48
C GLN A 196 2.13 8.01 18.24
N GLU A 197 3.32 8.54 17.97
CA GLU A 197 3.49 9.95 17.59
C GLU A 197 2.73 10.31 16.30
N LEU A 198 2.75 9.42 15.30
CA LEU A 198 1.98 9.63 14.08
C LEU A 198 0.47 9.68 14.34
N LYS A 199 -0.06 8.78 15.19
CA LYS A 199 -1.46 8.81 15.62
C LYS A 199 -1.79 10.12 16.34
N ASN A 200 -0.92 10.55 17.26
CA ASN A 200 -1.11 11.78 18.04
C ASN A 200 -1.17 13.02 17.14
N VAL A 201 -0.27 13.14 16.16
CA VAL A 201 -0.22 14.28 15.24
C VAL A 201 -1.48 14.34 14.37
N LEU A 202 -1.89 13.20 13.79
CA LEU A 202 -3.10 13.13 12.97
C LEU A 202 -4.35 13.44 13.79
N LEU A 203 -4.47 12.88 14.99
CA LEU A 203 -5.60 13.13 15.88
C LEU A 203 -5.69 14.62 16.24
N ARG A 204 -4.60 15.24 16.71
CA ARG A 204 -4.59 16.66 17.09
C ARG A 204 -4.81 17.62 15.93
N TYR A 205 -4.45 17.20 14.71
CA TYR A 205 -4.76 17.96 13.51
C TYR A 205 -6.26 17.92 13.18
N LEU A 206 -6.90 16.75 13.32
CA LEU A 206 -8.30 16.53 12.96
C LEU A 206 -9.30 16.95 14.04
N GLU A 207 -8.97 16.79 15.31
CA GLU A 207 -9.83 17.09 16.47
C GLU A 207 -10.52 18.47 16.40
N PRO A 208 -9.82 19.59 16.18
CA PRO A 208 -10.48 20.90 16.09
C PRO A 208 -11.37 21.06 14.83
N LEU A 209 -11.23 20.19 13.83
CA LEU A 209 -11.96 20.27 12.57
C LEU A 209 -13.29 19.48 12.59
N VAL A 210 -13.40 18.47 13.46
CA VAL A 210 -14.61 17.65 13.62
C VAL A 210 -15.67 18.36 14.49
N GLY A 211 -15.26 19.36 15.28
CA GLY A 211 -16.14 20.17 16.14
C GLY A 211 -16.86 19.38 17.23
N ASP A 212 -17.89 19.97 17.86
CA ASP A 212 -18.66 19.36 18.97
C ASP A 212 -19.51 18.12 18.55
N ARG A 213 -19.48 17.69 17.29
CA ARG A 213 -20.29 16.53 16.82
C ARG A 213 -19.93 15.21 17.51
N LEU A 214 -18.73 15.08 18.08
CA LEU A 214 -18.33 13.94 18.90
C LEU A 214 -18.48 14.18 20.42
N ALA A 215 -18.65 15.43 20.86
CA ALA A 215 -18.94 15.75 22.27
C ALA A 215 -20.39 15.39 22.67
N ALA A 216 -21.28 15.26 21.68
CA ALA A 216 -22.66 14.81 21.87
C ALA A 216 -22.76 13.28 21.92
N GLY A 217 -22.07 12.63 22.86
CA GLY A 217 -22.47 11.29 23.31
C GLY A 217 -23.91 11.31 23.85
N PRO A 218 -24.63 10.16 23.89
CA PRO A 218 -26.05 10.13 24.24
C PRO A 218 -26.24 10.76 25.62
N SER A 219 -26.79 11.97 25.63
CA SER A 219 -27.12 12.69 26.85
C SER A 219 -28.28 11.95 27.51
N HIS A 220 -27.95 11.00 28.39
CA HIS A 220 -28.88 10.44 29.35
C HIS A 220 -29.31 11.56 30.30
N THR A 221 -30.29 12.33 29.87
CA THR A 221 -31.04 13.25 30.70
C THR A 221 -31.87 12.42 31.67
N PHE A 222 -31.30 12.13 32.84
CA PHE A 222 -32.06 11.63 33.98
C PHE A 222 -33.01 12.74 34.42
N ARG A 223 -34.25 12.69 33.93
CA ARG A 223 -35.35 13.53 34.39
C ARG A 223 -35.78 13.02 35.77
N THR A 224 -35.32 13.67 36.83
CA THR A 224 -35.85 13.46 38.18
C THR A 224 -37.29 13.98 38.22
N PRO A 225 -38.29 13.21 38.70
CA PRO A 225 -39.63 13.75 38.90
C PRO A 225 -39.62 14.65 40.14
N ALA A 226 -40.20 15.85 39.99
CA ALA A 226 -40.44 16.80 41.07
C ALA A 226 -41.51 16.27 42.05
N PRO A 227 -41.50 16.74 43.32
CA PRO A 227 -42.18 16.09 44.46
C PRO A 227 -43.71 16.14 44.41
#